data_AF-A0A7K8VUS1-F1
#
_entry.id   AF-A0A7K8VUS1-F1
#
_cell.length_a   1.000
_cell.length_b   1.000
_cell.length_c   1.000
_cell.angle_alpha   90.00
_cell.angle_beta   90.00
_cell.angle_gamma   90.00
#
_symmetry.space_group_name_H-M   'P 1'
#
loop_
_entity.id
_entity.type
_entity.pdbx_description
1 polymer ?
#
loop_
_entity_poly.entity_id
_entity_poly.type
_entity_poly.pdbx_seq_one_letter_code
_entity_poly.pdbx_strand_id
1 'polypeptide(L)'
;EEPWETALKTTVVDMEVGEFQGHKVSVWDLLHSKYIPEENRKELLELYQAGELTLEQVKTVVSTIVTKAEAARAEELANTSHPGAASTVTEGEHTHLQED
;
A
#
# COMPACT_ATOMS: atom_id res chain seq x y z
N GLU A 1 16.56 -15.94 19.34
CA GLU A 1 16.16 -14.65 18.71
C GLU A 1 17.43 -14.02 18.19
N GLU A 2 17.50 -13.81 16.89
CA GLU A 2 18.69 -13.21 16.27
C GLU A 2 18.68 -11.68 16.49
N PRO A 3 19.86 -11.04 16.62
CA PRO A 3 19.93 -9.62 16.93
C PRO A 3 19.28 -8.75 15.84
N TRP A 4 19.37 -9.21 14.59
CA TRP A 4 18.80 -8.54 13.43
C TRP A 4 17.26 -8.60 13.45
N GLU A 5 16.65 -9.70 13.89
CA GLU A 5 15.19 -9.80 14.03
C GLU A 5 14.65 -8.76 15.02
N THR A 6 15.34 -8.60 16.15
CA THR A 6 14.93 -7.65 17.19
C THR A 6 15.05 -6.20 16.69
N ALA A 7 16.12 -5.88 15.95
CA ALA A 7 16.28 -4.56 15.32
C ALA A 7 15.14 -4.24 14.34
N LEU A 8 14.72 -5.22 13.52
CA LEU A 8 13.61 -5.06 12.58
C LEU A 8 12.24 -4.96 13.28
N LYS A 9 12.02 -5.71 14.36
CA LYS A 9 10.78 -5.68 15.16
C LYS A 9 10.63 -4.36 15.93
N THR A 10 11.73 -3.81 16.45
CA THR A 10 11.75 -2.54 17.19
C THR A 10 11.64 -1.33 16.28
N THR A 11 12.04 -1.46 15.02
CA THR A 11 11.95 -0.38 14.03
C THR A 11 10.54 -0.29 13.48
N VAL A 12 9.87 0.81 13.82
CA VAL A 12 8.54 1.13 13.31
C VAL A 12 8.61 2.10 12.13
N VAL A 13 7.74 1.86 11.16
CA VAL A 13 7.56 2.67 9.96
C VAL A 13 6.16 3.25 9.99
N ASP A 14 6.10 4.56 9.78
CA ASP A 14 4.83 5.25 9.56
C ASP A 14 4.48 5.09 8.08
N MET A 15 3.40 4.39 7.79
CA MET A 15 2.95 4.18 6.43
C MET A 15 1.92 5.24 6.08
N GLU A 16 2.18 5.98 5.00
CA GLU A 16 1.30 7.03 4.48
C GLU A 16 0.34 6.53 3.38
N VAL A 17 0.46 5.25 2.99
CA VAL A 17 -0.26 4.63 1.88
C VAL A 17 -0.79 3.24 2.23
N GLY A 18 -1.92 2.90 1.60
CA GLY A 18 -2.55 1.59 1.65
C GLY A 18 -3.24 1.20 2.94
N GLU A 19 -3.38 -0.10 3.18
CA GLU A 19 -4.07 -0.67 4.36
C GLU A 19 -3.41 -0.28 5.68
N PHE A 20 -2.11 0.05 5.65
CA PHE A 20 -1.35 0.51 6.79
C PHE A 20 -1.33 2.03 6.96
N GLN A 21 -2.07 2.76 6.12
CA GLN A 21 -2.12 4.22 6.20
C GLN A 21 -2.53 4.68 7.60
N GLY A 22 -1.72 5.57 8.19
CA GLY A 22 -1.96 6.10 9.54
C GLY A 22 -1.68 5.12 10.68
N HIS A 23 -1.07 3.98 10.37
CA HIS A 23 -0.65 2.98 11.35
C HIS A 23 0.88 2.87 11.39
N LYS A 24 1.40 2.68 12.61
CA LYS A 24 2.82 2.36 12.83
C LYS A 24 3.01 0.85 12.78
N VAL A 25 3.70 0.38 11.74
CA VAL A 25 3.94 -1.05 11.51
C VAL A 25 5.43 -1.31 11.61
N SER A 26 5.82 -2.41 12.24
CA SER A 26 7.23 -2.80 12.32
C SER A 26 7.76 -3.22 10.95
N VAL A 27 9.03 -2.91 10.66
CA VAL A 27 9.70 -3.33 9.42
C VAL A 27 9.59 -4.85 9.23
N TRP A 28 9.73 -5.60 10.34
CA TRP A 28 9.54 -7.06 10.37
C TRP A 28 8.14 -7.51 9.91
N ASP A 29 7.08 -6.87 10.41
CA ASP A 29 5.70 -7.18 10.02
C ASP A 29 5.46 -6.88 8.54
N LEU A 30 6.02 -5.78 8.01
CA LEU A 30 5.92 -5.46 6.59
C LEU A 30 6.66 -6.47 5.70
N LEU A 31 7.84 -6.94 6.11
CA LEU A 31 8.59 -8.00 5.44
C LEU A 31 7.84 -9.33 5.41
N HIS A 32 7.06 -9.62 6.45
CA HIS A 32 6.24 -10.83 6.56
C HIS A 32 4.81 -10.65 6.01
N SER A 33 4.50 -9.45 5.52
CA SER A 33 3.20 -9.13 4.96
C SER A 33 3.11 -9.55 3.49
N LYS A 34 1.87 -9.65 2.99
CA LYS A 34 1.53 -9.94 1.57
C LYS A 34 2.17 -9.00 0.55
N TYR A 35 2.69 -7.86 1.00
CA TYR A 35 3.33 -6.84 0.16
C TYR A 35 4.72 -7.25 -0.32
N ILE A 36 5.46 -8.00 0.50
CA ILE A 36 6.83 -8.36 0.19
C ILE A 36 6.87 -9.87 -0.08
N PRO A 37 7.20 -10.30 -1.31
CA PRO A 37 7.35 -11.70 -1.61
C PRO A 37 8.54 -12.28 -0.85
N GLU A 38 8.51 -13.59 -0.61
CA GLU A 38 9.54 -14.28 0.17
C GLU A 38 10.95 -14.11 -0.42
N GLU A 39 11.09 -14.03 -1.74
CA GLU A 39 12.37 -13.82 -2.42
C GLU A 39 12.99 -12.47 -2.05
N ASN A 40 12.23 -11.36 -2.19
CA ASN A 40 12.68 -10.04 -1.77
C ASN A 40 13.00 -9.99 -0.28
N ARG A 41 12.17 -10.63 0.57
CA ARG A 41 12.43 -10.71 2.02
C ARG A 41 13.77 -11.38 2.27
N LYS A 42 14.02 -12.53 1.64
CA LYS A 42 15.24 -13.29 1.85
C LYS A 42 16.46 -12.49 1.40
N GLU A 43 16.42 -11.88 0.22
CA GLU A 43 17.51 -11.04 -0.30
C GLU A 43 17.80 -9.84 0.62
N LEU A 44 16.76 -9.13 1.08
CA LEU A 44 16.89 -8.03 2.05
C LEU A 44 17.55 -8.48 3.36
N LEU A 45 17.16 -9.64 3.87
CA LEU A 45 17.72 -10.18 5.10
C LEU A 45 19.16 -10.66 4.92
N GLU A 46 19.51 -11.27 3.80
CA GLU A 46 20.88 -11.66 3.49
C GLU A 46 21.79 -10.44 3.40
N LEU A 47 21.37 -9.38 2.69
CA LEU A 47 22.10 -8.12 2.59
C LEU A 47 22.24 -7.41 3.96
N TYR A 48 21.20 -7.43 4.79
CA TYR A 48 21.26 -6.85 6.14
C TYR A 48 22.20 -7.63 7.06
N GLN A 49 22.15 -8.97 7.01
CA GLN A 49 23.05 -9.84 7.76
C GLN A 49 24.50 -9.74 7.27
N ALA A 50 24.71 -9.57 5.97
CA ALA A 50 26.02 -9.29 5.37
C ALA A 50 26.56 -7.89 5.74
N GLY A 51 25.71 -7.02 6.30
CA GLY A 51 26.05 -5.63 6.63
C GLY A 51 26.13 -4.71 5.41
N GLU A 52 25.67 -5.17 4.24
CA GLU A 52 25.55 -4.34 3.04
C GLU A 52 24.39 -3.35 3.14
N LEU A 53 23.31 -3.78 3.81
CA LEU A 53 22.18 -2.92 4.14
C LEU A 53 22.23 -2.50 5.60
N THR A 54 21.81 -1.26 5.85
CA THR A 54 21.55 -0.73 7.19
C THR A 54 20.06 -0.70 7.48
N LEU A 55 19.70 -0.58 8.74
CA LEU A 55 18.31 -0.58 9.20
C LEU A 55 17.45 0.50 8.52
N GLU A 56 18.02 1.70 8.28
CA GLU A 56 17.37 2.78 7.55
C GLU A 56 17.14 2.45 6.07
N GLN A 57 18.10 1.74 5.44
CA GLN A 57 17.93 1.30 4.06
C GLN A 57 16.86 0.22 3.96
N VAL A 58 16.86 -0.77 4.86
CA VAL A 58 15.79 -1.79 4.91
C VAL A 58 14.43 -1.12 5.07
N LYS A 59 14.31 -0.16 6.00
CA LYS A 59 13.09 0.65 6.19
C LYS A 59 12.65 1.34 4.88
N THR A 60 13.59 1.98 4.18
CA THR A 60 13.32 2.68 2.92
C THR A 60 12.86 1.73 1.82
N VAL A 61 13.55 0.59 1.66
CA VAL A 61 13.20 -0.42 0.66
C VAL A 61 11.81 -1.00 0.94
N VAL A 62 11.55 -1.38 2.19
CA VAL A 62 10.26 -1.93 2.62
C VAL A 62 9.12 -0.93 2.40
N SER A 63 9.27 0.35 2.82
CA SER A 63 8.30 1.39 2.50
C SER A 63 8.08 1.53 1.00
N THR A 64 9.16 1.56 0.21
CA THR A 64 9.08 1.72 -1.24
C THR A 64 8.31 0.57 -1.91
N ILE A 65 8.55 -0.67 -1.49
CA ILE A 65 7.85 -1.84 -2.03
C ILE A 65 6.36 -1.74 -1.73
N VAL A 66 5.98 -1.42 -0.49
CA VAL A 66 4.57 -1.28 -0.09
C VAL A 66 3.91 -0.13 -0.85
N THR A 67 4.58 1.03 -0.97
CA THR A 67 4.07 2.17 -1.74
C THR A 67 3.88 1.82 -3.21
N LYS A 68 4.82 1.13 -3.84
CA LYS A 68 4.70 0.69 -5.24
C LYS A 68 3.58 -0.32 -5.43
N ALA A 69 3.42 -1.27 -4.50
CA ALA A 69 2.37 -2.27 -4.57
C ALA A 69 0.97 -1.63 -4.44
N GLU A 70 0.80 -0.68 -3.52
CA GLU A 70 -0.44 0.07 -3.37
C GLU A 70 -0.72 0.99 -4.56
N ALA A 71 0.30 1.68 -5.07
CA ALA A 71 0.17 2.51 -6.27
C ALA A 71 -0.27 1.66 -7.48
N ALA A 72 0.35 0.50 -7.71
CA ALA A 72 -0.04 -0.41 -8.78
C ALA A 72 -1.48 -0.89 -8.64
N ARG A 73 -1.94 -1.19 -7.41
CA ARG A 73 -3.35 -1.54 -7.14
C ARG A 73 -4.30 -0.37 -7.40
N ALA A 74 -3.91 0.85 -7.04
CA ALA A 74 -4.70 2.05 -7.29
C ALA A 74 -4.86 2.33 -8.80
N GLU A 75 -3.79 2.15 -9.58
CA GLU A 75 -3.84 2.30 -11.04
C GLU A 75 -4.71 1.23 -11.71
N GLU A 76 -4.70 -0.02 -11.22
CA GLU A 76 -5.55 -1.10 -11.75
C GLU A 76 -7.05 -0.82 -11.52
N LEU A 77 -7.42 -0.29 -10.35
CA LEU A 77 -8.79 0.12 -10.03
C LEU A 77 -9.24 1.34 -10.87
N ALA A 78 -8.31 2.25 -11.17
CA ALA A 78 -8.58 3.41 -12.01
C ALA A 78 -8.76 3.03 -13.49
N ASN A 79 -8.01 2.04 -14.01
CA ASN A 79 -8.08 1.62 -15.40
C ASN A 79 -9.27 0.68 -15.72
N THR A 80 -9.83 0.00 -14.71
CA THR A 80 -11.07 -0.81 -14.88
C THR A 80 -12.35 0.01 -14.71
N SER A 81 -12.25 1.26 -14.24
CA SER A 81 -13.37 2.19 -14.15
C SER A 81 -13.46 3.05 -15.42
N HIS A 82 -13.82 2.41 -16.53
CA HIS A 82 -14.36 3.15 -17.68
C HIS A 82 -15.59 3.96 -17.23
N PRO A 83 -15.62 5.29 -17.44
CA PRO A 83 -16.77 6.13 -17.16
C PRO A 83 -17.82 5.91 -18.25
N GLY A 84 -18.92 5.26 -17.90
CA GLY A 84 -20.09 5.07 -18.75
C GLY A 84 -21.39 5.44 -18.05
N ALA A 85 -21.35 6.28 -17.02
CA ALA A 85 -22.53 6.97 -16.52
C ALA A 85 -22.64 8.30 -17.26
N ALA A 86 -23.38 8.28 -18.37
CA ALA A 86 -23.97 9.50 -18.90
C ALA A 86 -24.77 10.17 -17.78
N SER A 87 -24.45 11.45 -17.58
CA SER A 87 -25.11 12.44 -16.74
C SER A 87 -26.53 12.09 -16.29
N THR A 88 -26.71 11.82 -15.01
CA THR A 88 -27.97 12.18 -14.35
C THR A 88 -27.81 13.62 -13.88
N VAL A 89 -27.91 14.54 -14.84
CA VAL A 89 -28.21 15.92 -14.50
C VAL A 89 -29.57 15.91 -13.84
N THR A 90 -29.57 16.27 -12.58
CA THR A 90 -30.75 16.69 -11.85
C THR A 90 -31.28 17.95 -12.54
N GLU A 91 -32.32 17.82 -13.37
CA GLU A 91 -33.16 18.95 -13.70
C GLU A 91 -34.58 18.60 -13.22
N GLY A 92 -34.99 19.31 -12.17
CA GLY A 92 -36.35 19.26 -11.71
C GLY A 92 -37.24 19.93 -12.74
N GLU A 93 -38.26 19.23 -13.20
CA GLU A 93 -39.46 19.85 -13.74
C GLU A 93 -40.69 19.23 -13.10
N HIS A 94 -41.38 20.13 -12.39
CA HIS A 94 -42.66 19.95 -11.74
C HIS A 94 -43.77 19.64 -12.75
N THR A 95 -44.59 18.66 -12.38
CA THR A 95 -46.07 18.62 -12.45
C THR A 95 -46.79 18.81 -13.80
N HIS A 96 -47.58 17.78 -14.13
CA HIS A 96 -49.05 17.86 -14.33
C HIS A 96 -49.58 18.65 -15.55
N LEU A 97 -50.16 17.92 -16.53
CA LEU A 97 -51.61 17.92 -16.79
C LEU A 97 -52.00 16.97 -17.93
N GLN A 98 -53.03 16.19 -17.67
CA GLN A 98 -53.89 15.46 -18.60
C GLN A 98 -54.96 16.45 -19.08
N GLU A 99 -55.21 16.57 -20.39
CA GLU A 99 -56.46 17.12 -20.90
C GLU A 99 -56.98 16.32 -22.11
N ASP A 100 -58.27 15.98 -21.99
CA ASP A 100 -59.32 15.43 -22.89
C ASP A 100 -58.97 14.76 -24.24
#